data_AF-A0A1Q7ELU0-F1
#
_entry.id   AF-A0A1Q7ELU0-F1
#
_cell.length_a   1.000
_cell.length_b   1.000
_cell.length_c   1.000
_cell.angle_alpha   90.00
_cell.angle_beta   90.00
_cell.angle_gamma   90.00
#
_symmetry.space_group_name_H-M   'P 1'
#
loop_
_entity.id
_entity.type
_entity.pdbx_description
1 polymer ?
#
loop_
_entity_poly.entity_id
_entity_poly.type
_entity_poly.pdbx_seq_one_letter_code
_entity_poly.pdbx_strand_id
1 'polypeptide(L)'
;MSGGGSNFRTELATMQAASQHVYDVNAQIQSQLSNLLARLDPLMGTWQGSAATSFHALKDRWHQDATQLNVALRAIGDGLVKVQSNYQTTEDTSQQSFTSITRKLGG
;
A
#
# COMPACT_ATOMS: atom_id res chain seq x y z
N MET A 1 -12.93 -33.77 0.94
CA MET A 1 -12.00 -32.81 0.31
C MET A 1 -12.04 -31.52 1.13
N SER A 2 -11.13 -31.30 2.08
CA SER A 2 -11.14 -30.12 2.98
C SER A 2 -9.86 -29.28 2.93
N GLY A 3 -9.16 -29.26 1.80
CA GLY A 3 -7.89 -28.54 1.64
C GLY A 3 -8.00 -27.07 1.19
N GLY A 4 -9.21 -26.57 0.92
CA GLY A 4 -9.41 -25.19 0.45
C GLY A 4 -9.25 -24.15 1.57
N GLY A 5 -10.11 -24.22 2.59
CA GLY A 5 -10.26 -23.15 3.60
C GLY A 5 -9.01 -22.78 4.40
N SER A 6 -8.09 -23.71 4.64
CA SER A 6 -6.84 -23.47 5.38
C SER A 6 -5.80 -22.71 4.56
N ASN A 7 -5.67 -23.00 3.26
CA ASN A 7 -4.77 -22.26 2.36
C ASN A 7 -5.28 -20.82 2.15
N PHE A 8 -6.60 -20.63 2.06
CA PHE A 8 -7.19 -19.30 1.90
C PHE A 8 -6.98 -18.37 3.09
N ARG A 9 -7.14 -18.88 4.32
CA ARG A 9 -6.84 -18.08 5.53
C ARG A 9 -5.38 -17.64 5.58
N THR A 10 -4.48 -18.46 5.03
CA THR A 10 -3.05 -18.17 4.94
C THR A 10 -2.77 -17.09 3.88
N GLU A 11 -3.39 -17.20 2.69
CA GLU A 11 -3.30 -16.19 1.63
C GLU A 11 -3.80 -14.81 2.10
N LEU A 12 -4.94 -14.80 2.80
CA LEU A 12 -5.54 -13.59 3.37
C LEU A 12 -4.62 -12.92 4.40
N ALA A 13 -4.07 -13.69 5.33
CA ALA A 13 -3.13 -13.20 6.32
C ALA A 13 -1.85 -12.65 5.65
N THR A 14 -1.39 -13.30 4.58
CA THR A 14 -0.24 -12.85 3.79
C THR A 14 -0.52 -11.52 3.09
N MET A 15 -1.70 -11.35 2.50
CA MET A 15 -2.12 -10.09 1.88
C MET A 15 -2.23 -8.94 2.88
N GLN A 16 -2.78 -9.20 4.07
CA GLN A 16 -2.87 -8.19 5.12
C GLN A 16 -1.48 -7.78 5.63
N ALA A 17 -0.59 -8.74 5.83
CA ALA A 17 0.81 -8.48 6.18
C ALA A 17 1.54 -7.68 5.09
N ALA A 18 1.32 -8.00 3.81
CA ALA A 18 1.88 -7.25 2.69
C ALA A 18 1.37 -5.81 2.64
N SER A 19 0.07 -5.58 2.86
CA SER A 19 -0.52 -4.24 2.91
C SER A 19 0.07 -3.41 4.06
N GLN A 20 0.16 -4.00 5.25
CA GLN A 20 0.81 -3.36 6.40
C GLN A 20 2.27 -3.02 6.10
N HIS A 21 3.01 -3.95 5.49
CA HIS A 21 4.40 -3.72 5.10
C HIS A 21 4.55 -2.55 4.12
N VAL A 22 3.64 -2.40 3.15
CA VAL A 22 3.62 -1.26 2.22
C VAL A 22 3.43 0.06 2.96
N TYR A 23 2.53 0.10 3.96
CA TYR A 23 2.35 1.29 4.80
C TYR A 23 3.59 1.60 5.65
N ASP A 24 4.23 0.58 6.23
CA ASP A 24 5.43 0.75 7.04
C ASP A 24 6.60 1.27 6.18
N VAL A 25 6.80 0.70 5.00
CA VAL A 25 7.80 1.16 4.02
C VAL A 25 7.51 2.60 3.61
N ASN A 26 6.25 2.96 3.36
CA ASN A 26 5.86 4.34 3.05
C ASN A 26 6.25 5.31 4.18
N ALA A 27 5.96 4.96 5.44
CA ALA A 27 6.32 5.77 6.61
C ALA A 27 7.84 5.91 6.78
N GLN A 28 8.59 4.82 6.57
CA GLN A 28 10.06 4.85 6.60
C GLN A 28 10.63 5.76 5.52
N ILE A 29 10.09 5.70 4.31
CA ILE A 29 10.53 6.57 3.22
C ILE A 29 10.25 8.02 3.59
N GLN A 30 9.04 8.37 4.04
CA GLN A 30 8.74 9.73 4.50
C GLN A 30 9.74 10.24 5.56
N SER A 31 10.07 9.40 6.56
CA SER A 31 11.06 9.75 7.58
C SER A 31 12.44 10.04 6.97
N GLN A 32 12.91 9.18 6.06
CA GLN A 32 14.19 9.38 5.37
C GLN A 32 14.20 10.66 4.53
N LEU A 33 13.11 10.95 3.83
CA LEU A 33 12.96 12.19 3.05
C LEU A 33 13.01 13.43 3.95
N SER A 34 12.28 13.44 5.07
CA SER A 34 12.29 14.53 6.05
C SER A 34 13.67 14.72 6.67
N ASN A 35 14.36 13.63 7.01
CA ASN A 35 15.71 13.67 7.56
C ASN A 35 16.73 14.22 6.56
N LEU A 36 16.60 13.85 5.27
CA LEU A 36 17.46 14.40 4.23
C LEU A 36 17.24 15.91 4.09
N LEU A 37 15.99 16.37 4.00
CA LEU A 37 15.68 17.79 3.92
C LEU A 37 16.20 18.57 5.14
N ALA A 38 16.03 18.03 6.35
CA ALA A 38 16.55 18.65 7.57
C ALA A 38 18.07 18.77 7.58
N ARG A 39 18.79 17.80 6.99
CA ARG A 39 20.26 17.86 6.85
C ARG A 39 20.70 18.89 5.80
N LEU A 40 19.88 19.12 4.78
CA LEU A 40 20.18 20.04 3.70
C LEU A 40 19.79 21.50 4.02
N ASP A 41 18.82 21.72 4.92
CA ASP A 41 18.34 23.05 5.32
C ASP A 41 19.46 24.01 5.79
N PRO A 42 20.42 23.59 6.65
CA PRO A 42 21.52 24.47 7.07
C PRO A 42 22.45 24.88 5.93
N LEU A 43 22.54 24.07 4.87
CA LEU A 43 23.38 24.37 3.71
C LEU A 43 22.80 25.51 2.85
N MET A 44 21.50 25.83 2.98
CA MET A 44 20.91 27.01 2.35
C MET A 44 21.57 28.31 2.82
N GLY A 45 22.01 28.38 4.08
CA GLY A 45 22.73 29.55 4.59
C GLY A 45 24.09 29.76 3.93
N THR A 46 24.72 28.68 3.45
CA THR A 46 26.04 28.70 2.79
C THR A 46 25.98 28.86 1.27
N TRP A 47 24.88 28.48 0.62
CA TRP A 47 24.75 28.48 -0.83
C TRP A 47 24.03 29.74 -1.30
N GLN A 48 24.79 30.80 -1.57
CA GLN A 48 24.25 32.07 -2.11
C GLN A 48 24.26 32.05 -3.66
N GLY A 49 23.27 32.69 -4.29
CA GLY A 49 23.23 32.84 -5.76
C GLY A 49 22.66 31.62 -6.50
N SER A 50 23.31 31.20 -7.58
CA SER A 50 22.81 30.11 -8.48
C SER A 50 22.62 28.77 -7.77
N ALA A 51 23.43 28.48 -6.74
CA ALA A 51 23.32 27.27 -5.94
C ALA A 51 22.01 27.22 -5.13
N ALA A 52 21.50 28.37 -4.66
CA ALA A 52 20.20 28.44 -3.99
C ALA A 52 19.07 28.06 -4.95
N THR A 53 19.10 28.57 -6.18
CA THR A 53 18.10 28.25 -7.21
C THR A 53 18.09 26.76 -7.56
N SER A 54 19.27 26.15 -7.77
CA SER A 54 19.37 24.71 -8.02
C SER A 54 18.88 23.89 -6.84
N PHE A 55 19.13 24.34 -5.60
CA PHE A 55 18.65 23.67 -4.41
C PHE A 55 17.13 23.76 -4.25
N HIS A 56 16.52 24.92 -4.51
CA HIS A 56 15.07 25.07 -4.53
C HIS A 56 14.43 24.13 -5.57
N ALA A 57 14.97 24.09 -6.79
CA ALA A 57 14.49 23.16 -7.82
C ALA A 57 14.63 21.69 -7.40
N LEU A 58 15.74 21.32 -6.73
CA LEU A 58 15.92 19.99 -6.18
C LEU A 58 14.88 19.68 -5.11
N LYS A 59 14.61 20.61 -4.20
CA LYS A 59 13.61 20.47 -3.13
C LYS A 59 12.21 20.26 -3.70
N ASP A 60 11.82 21.06 -4.70
CA ASP A 60 10.51 20.95 -5.35
C ASP A 60 10.35 19.62 -6.07
N ARG A 61 11.37 19.21 -6.84
CA ARG A 61 11.39 17.91 -7.51
C ARG A 61 11.29 16.76 -6.51
N TRP A 62 12.03 16.85 -5.40
CA TRP A 62 12.01 15.86 -4.34
C TRP A 62 10.63 15.73 -3.69
N HIS A 63 9.95 16.86 -3.42
CA HIS A 63 8.57 16.85 -2.91
C HIS A 63 7.60 16.21 -3.90
N GLN A 64 7.77 16.45 -5.20
CA GLN A 64 6.96 15.80 -6.23
C GLN A 64 7.19 14.29 -6.27
N ASP A 65 8.46 13.85 -6.30
CA ASP A 65 8.84 12.44 -6.33
C ASP A 65 8.31 11.70 -5.08
N ALA A 66 8.43 12.33 -3.91
CA ALA A 66 7.86 11.83 -2.65
C ALA A 66 6.35 11.66 -2.72
N THR A 67 5.64 12.63 -3.29
CA THR A 67 4.18 12.59 -3.43
C THR A 67 3.76 11.47 -4.38
N GLN A 68 4.41 11.35 -5.54
CA GLN A 68 4.12 10.28 -6.50
C GLN A 68 4.36 8.90 -5.89
N LEU A 69 5.46 8.72 -5.16
CA LEU A 69 5.78 7.47 -4.48
C LEU A 69 4.71 7.11 -3.44
N ASN A 70 4.25 8.09 -2.64
CA ASN A 70 3.15 7.89 -1.70
C ASN A 70 1.86 7.45 -2.39
N VAL A 71 1.50 8.09 -3.50
CA VAL A 71 0.32 7.74 -4.29
C VAL A 71 0.44 6.31 -4.82
N ALA A 72 1.60 5.94 -5.36
CA ALA A 72 1.84 4.59 -5.87
C ALA A 72 1.75 3.53 -4.76
N LEU A 73 2.38 3.75 -3.61
CA LEU A 73 2.33 2.84 -2.46
C LEU A 73 0.91 2.71 -1.90
N ARG A 74 0.16 3.81 -1.83
CA ARG A 74 -1.24 3.77 -1.39
C ARG A 74 -2.12 3.01 -2.38
N ALA A 75 -1.94 3.23 -3.68
CA ALA A 75 -2.67 2.47 -4.71
C ALA A 75 -2.38 0.96 -4.63
N ILE A 76 -1.14 0.57 -4.31
CA ILE A 76 -0.79 -0.83 -4.06
C ILE A 76 -1.54 -1.36 -2.82
N GLY A 77 -1.50 -0.63 -1.70
CA GLY A 77 -2.22 -1.00 -0.47
C GLY A 77 -3.73 -1.14 -0.68
N ASP A 78 -4.34 -0.16 -1.35
CA ASP A 78 -5.77 -0.16 -1.69
C ASP A 78 -6.12 -1.31 -2.65
N GLY A 79 -5.24 -1.63 -3.61
CA GLY A 79 -5.37 -2.78 -4.49
C GLY A 79 -5.40 -4.10 -3.73
N LEU A 80 -4.50 -4.28 -2.76
CA LEU A 80 -4.47 -5.46 -1.89
C LEU A 80 -5.75 -5.61 -1.05
N VAL A 81 -6.27 -4.51 -0.49
CA VAL A 81 -7.54 -4.51 0.27
C VAL A 81 -8.75 -4.77 -0.64
N LYS A 82 -8.75 -4.23 -1.86
CA LYS A 82 -9.84 -4.47 -2.81
C LYS A 82 -9.89 -5.93 -3.25
N VAL A 83 -8.73 -6.53 -3.49
CA VAL A 83 -8.61 -7.97 -3.73
C VAL A 83 -9.17 -8.73 -2.53
N GLN A 84 -8.78 -8.41 -1.31
CA GLN A 84 -9.36 -9.02 -0.10
C GLN A 84 -10.90 -8.98 -0.06
N SER A 85 -11.51 -7.81 -0.28
CA SER A 85 -12.96 -7.59 -0.23
C SER A 85 -13.71 -8.36 -1.32
N ASN A 86 -13.19 -8.36 -2.55
CA ASN A 86 -13.81 -9.07 -3.66
C ASN A 86 -13.85 -10.58 -3.37
N TYR A 87 -12.79 -11.12 -2.79
CA TYR A 87 -12.70 -12.54 -2.48
C TYR A 87 -13.67 -12.97 -1.37
N GLN A 88 -13.82 -12.17 -0.31
CA GLN A 88 -14.84 -12.42 0.73
C GLN A 88 -16.25 -12.49 0.15
N THR A 89 -16.57 -11.55 -0.75
CA THR A 89 -17.88 -11.47 -1.40
C THR A 89 -18.15 -12.68 -2.30
N THR A 90 -17.15 -13.13 -3.06
CA THR A 90 -17.26 -14.33 -3.90
C THR A 90 -17.48 -15.59 -3.06
N GLU A 91 -16.79 -15.74 -1.93
CA GLU A 91 -16.94 -16.88 -1.04
C GLU A 91 -18.35 -16.96 -0.43
N ASP A 92 -18.85 -15.84 0.10
CA ASP A 92 -20.20 -15.77 0.69
C ASP A 92 -21.27 -16.12 -0.36
N THR A 93 -21.10 -15.64 -1.60
CA THR A 93 -21.98 -15.95 -2.72
C THR A 93 -21.93 -17.44 -3.08
N SER A 94 -20.74 -18.05 -3.06
CA SER A 94 -20.53 -19.47 -3.37
C SER A 94 -21.16 -20.39 -2.30
N GLN A 95 -21.01 -20.05 -1.02
CA GLN A 95 -21.63 -20.79 0.08
C GLN A 95 -23.17 -20.70 0.05
N GLN A 96 -23.73 -19.52 -0.27
CA GLN A 96 -25.18 -19.34 -0.45
C GLN A 96 -25.72 -20.16 -1.64
N SER A 97 -24.95 -20.22 -2.72
CA SER A 97 -25.27 -21.03 -3.91
C SER A 97 -25.27 -22.53 -3.58
N PHE A 98 -24.28 -23.00 -2.83
CA PHE A 98 -24.19 -24.40 -2.43
C PHE A 98 -25.34 -24.80 -1.48
N THR A 99 -25.66 -23.92 -0.54
CA THR A 99 -26.77 -24.11 0.42
C THR A 99 -28.12 -24.18 -0.30
N SER A 100 -28.33 -23.34 -1.31
CA SER A 100 -29.57 -23.32 -2.09
C SER A 100 -29.71 -24.53 -3.01
N ILE A 101 -28.62 -25.02 -3.62
CA ILE A 101 -28.63 -26.27 -4.40
C ILE A 101 -28.91 -27.48 -3.51
N THR A 102 -28.22 -27.57 -2.37
CA THR A 102 -28.42 -28.68 -1.41
C THR A 102 -29.86 -28.75 -0.93
N ARG A 103 -30.50 -27.60 -0.68
CA ARG A 103 -31.91 -27.52 -0.28
C ARG A 103 -32.88 -27.95 -1.39
N LYS A 104 -32.52 -27.80 -2.66
CA LYS A 104 -33.32 -28.23 -3.81
C LYS A 104 -33.17 -29.72 -4.13
N LEU A 105 -32.06 -30.34 -3.75
CA LEU A 105 -31.77 -31.75 -4.03
C LEU A 105 -32.06 -32.68 -2.83
N GLY A 106 -32.15 -32.12 -1.63
CA GLY A 106 -32.48 -32.85 -0.39
C GLY A 106 -33.93 -32.72 0.06
N GLY A 107 -34.83 -32.24 -0.81
CA GLY A 107 -36.28 -32.14 -0.60
C GLY A 107 -37.04 -32.85 -1.70
#